data_AF-A0A842Q2B5-F1
#
_entry.id   AF-A0A842Q2B5-F1
#
_cell.length_a   1.000
_cell.length_b   1.000
_cell.length_c   1.000
_cell.angle_alpha   90.00
_cell.angle_beta   90.00
_cell.angle_gamma   90.00
#
_symmetry.space_group_name_H-M   'P 1'
#
loop_
_entity.id
_entity.type
_entity.pdbx_description
1 polymer ?
#
loop_
_entity_poly.entity_id
_entity_poly.type
_entity_poly.pdbx_seq_one_letter_code
_entity_poly.pdbx_strand_id
1 'polypeptide(L)'
;MSSEIVLVTSAGSIIAQGIIKSLNLANEEKDNPVKYQIIGADMSPDAPGLYRADDGILVPPASSANYTDYLIELCRQREVKAIFVGSDDELLTVA
;
A
#
# COMPACT_ATOMS: atom_id res chain seq x y z
N MET A 1 9.14 9.49 17.80
CA MET A 1 8.24 8.68 16.98
C MET A 1 8.20 9.32 15.61
N SER A 2 8.74 8.67 14.58
CA SER A 2 8.65 9.19 13.21
C SER A 2 7.33 8.76 12.59
N SER A 3 6.85 9.50 11.60
CA SER A 3 5.65 9.15 10.84
C SER A 3 6.09 8.89 9.41
N GLU A 4 5.87 7.68 8.91
CA GLU A 4 6.34 7.27 7.58
C GLU A 4 5.14 6.82 6.74
N ILE A 5 5.13 7.25 5.48
CA ILE A 5 4.10 6.83 4.51
C ILE A 5 4.53 5.50 3.89
N VAL A 6 3.63 4.54 3.91
CA VAL A 6 3.83 3.21 3.29
C VAL A 6 2.71 2.94 2.30
N LEU A 7 3.07 2.29 1.19
CA LEU A 7 2.12 1.89 0.15
C LEU A 7 1.86 0.39 0.26
N VAL A 8 0.58 -0.01 0.31
CA VAL A 8 0.16 -1.41 0.21
C VAL A 8 -0.64 -1.58 -1.08
N THR A 9 -0.09 -2.33 -2.03
CA THR A 9 -0.72 -2.56 -3.33
C THR A 9 -1.62 -3.79 -3.32
N SER A 10 -2.44 -3.95 -4.37
CA SER A 10 -3.45 -5.00 -4.47
C SER A 10 -4.31 -5.09 -3.20
N ALA A 11 -4.78 -3.93 -2.71
CA ALA A 11 -5.38 -3.76 -1.39
C ALA A 11 -6.64 -4.62 -1.13
N GLY A 12 -7.26 -5.19 -2.17
CA GLY A 12 -8.35 -6.15 -2.05
C GLY A 12 -7.91 -7.59 -1.75
N SER A 13 -6.63 -7.91 -1.89
CA SER A 13 -6.10 -9.27 -1.70
C SER A 13 -6.04 -9.65 -0.22
N ILE A 14 -6.03 -10.96 0.06
CA ILE A 14 -5.90 -11.47 1.42
C ILE A 14 -4.55 -11.09 2.06
N ILE A 15 -3.50 -11.02 1.25
CA ILE A 15 -2.15 -10.64 1.69
C ILE A 15 -2.16 -9.17 2.12
N ALA A 16 -2.67 -8.29 1.26
CA ALA A 16 -2.74 -6.86 1.55
C ALA A 16 -3.62 -6.56 2.78
N GLN A 17 -4.75 -7.25 2.94
CA GLN A 17 -5.60 -7.13 4.13
C GLN A 17 -4.84 -7.51 5.42
N GLY A 18 -4.04 -8.58 5.38
CA GLY A 18 -3.19 -8.98 6.50
C GLY A 18 -2.10 -7.95 6.83
N ILE A 19 -1.48 -7.37 5.80
CA ILE A 19 -0.47 -6.31 5.94
C ILE A 19 -1.10 -5.05 6.56
N ILE A 20 -2.20 -4.54 6.01
CA ILE A 20 -2.90 -3.35 6.53
C ILE A 20 -3.30 -3.57 7.99
N LYS A 21 -3.86 -4.73 8.32
CA LYS A 21 -4.20 -5.07 9.72
C LYS A 21 -2.97 -5.02 10.62
N SER A 22 -1.85 -5.60 10.17
CA SER A 22 -0.63 -5.67 10.98
C SER A 22 0.01 -4.31 11.19
N LEU A 23 0.01 -3.44 10.17
CA LEU A 23 0.47 -2.06 10.28
C LEU A 23 -0.41 -1.24 11.24
N ASN A 24 -1.73 -1.42 11.18
CA ASN A 24 -2.67 -0.80 12.13
C ASN A 24 -2.42 -1.27 13.57
N LEU A 25 -2.21 -2.57 13.79
CA LEU A 25 -1.85 -3.08 15.13
C LEU A 25 -0.50 -2.53 15.61
N ALA A 26 0.49 -2.43 14.71
CA ALA A 26 1.76 -1.78 15.04
C ALA A 26 1.57 -0.30 15.40
N ASN A 27 0.60 0.38 14.78
CA ASN A 27 0.21 1.74 15.16
C ASN A 27 -0.50 1.81 16.52
N GLU A 28 -1.03 0.73 17.08
CA GLU A 28 -1.59 0.72 18.44
C GLU A 28 -0.52 0.52 19.52
N GLU A 29 0.61 -0.08 19.16
CA GLU A 29 1.74 -0.32 20.06
C GLU A 29 2.37 0.99 20.53
N LYS A 30 2.53 1.14 21.86
CA LYS A 30 2.99 2.39 22.48
C LYS A 30 4.47 2.65 22.24
N ASP A 31 5.26 1.58 22.25
CA ASP A 31 6.72 1.64 22.14
C ASP A 31 7.21 1.48 20.70
N ASN A 32 6.30 1.42 19.71
CA ASN A 32 6.69 1.35 18.31
C ASN A 32 7.38 2.66 17.89
N PRO A 33 8.65 2.64 17.43
CA PRO A 33 9.38 3.87 17.08
C PRO A 33 8.78 4.61 15.86
N VAL A 34 7.97 3.94 15.04
CA VAL A 34 7.41 4.44 13.78
C VAL A 34 5.89 4.39 13.82
N LYS A 35 5.22 5.46 13.40
CA LYS A 35 3.80 5.43 13.00
C LYS A 35 3.71 5.33 11.49
N TYR A 36 2.85 4.45 11.01
CA TYR A 36 2.62 4.24 9.60
C TYR A 36 1.38 5.02 9.16
N GLN A 37 1.53 5.83 8.12
CA GLN A 37 0.39 6.33 7.34
C GLN A 37 0.25 5.43 6.11
N ILE A 38 -0.85 4.70 6.03
CA ILE A 38 -1.06 3.61 5.08
C ILE A 38 -1.81 4.15 3.87
N ILE A 39 -1.18 4.06 2.69
CA ILE A 39 -1.86 4.23 1.40
C ILE A 39 -2.24 2.84 0.89
N GLY A 40 -3.53 2.56 0.76
CA GLY A 40 -4.05 1.35 0.12
C GLY A 40 -4.31 1.62 -1.36
N ALA A 41 -3.70 0.82 -2.23
CA ALA A 41 -3.85 0.94 -3.68
C ALA A 41 -4.45 -0.33 -4.29
N ASP A 42 -5.47 -0.17 -5.13
CA ASP A 42 -6.06 -1.27 -5.90
C ASP A 42 -6.63 -0.75 -7.22
N MET A 43 -6.81 -1.63 -8.20
CA MET A 43 -7.48 -1.28 -9.45
C MET A 43 -9.01 -1.28 -9.32
N SER A 44 -9.54 -2.02 -8.34
CA SER A 44 -10.98 -2.18 -8.12
C SER A 44 -11.46 -1.25 -7.01
N PRO A 45 -12.53 -0.44 -7.24
CA PRO A 45 -13.12 0.37 -6.18
C PRO A 45 -13.80 -0.45 -5.08
N ASP A 46 -14.08 -1.73 -5.34
CA ASP A 46 -14.69 -2.63 -4.36
C ASP A 46 -13.64 -3.27 -3.41
N ALA A 47 -12.35 -2.99 -3.63
CA ALA A 47 -11.29 -3.53 -2.81
C ALA A 47 -11.37 -2.99 -1.36
N PRO A 48 -11.61 -3.86 -0.36
CA PRO A 48 -11.84 -3.41 1.01
C PRO A 48 -10.65 -2.67 1.64
N GLY A 49 -9.43 -2.92 1.17
CA GLY A 49 -8.23 -2.25 1.68
C GLY A 49 -8.19 -0.76 1.40
N LEU A 50 -8.89 -0.30 0.36
CA LEU A 50 -9.05 1.13 0.07
C LEU A 50 -9.76 1.87 1.21
N TYR A 51 -10.63 1.17 1.94
CA TYR A 51 -11.44 1.76 3.04
C TYR A 51 -10.91 1.40 4.43
N ARG A 52 -9.83 0.62 4.50
CA ARG A 52 -9.18 0.18 5.76
C ARG A 52 -7.79 0.78 5.96
N ALA A 53 -7.25 1.43 4.93
CA ALA A 53 -6.06 2.25 4.98
C ALA A 53 -6.43 3.70 5.36
N ASP A 54 -5.42 4.54 5.63
CA ASP A 54 -5.62 5.96 5.91
C ASP A 54 -5.99 6.75 4.63
N ASP A 55 -5.43 6.35 3.48
CA ASP A 55 -5.73 6.90 2.16
C ASP A 55 -5.93 5.75 1.16
N GLY A 56 -7.11 5.71 0.53
CA GLY A 56 -7.47 4.70 -0.46
C GLY A 56 -7.43 5.28 -1.86
N ILE A 57 -6.61 4.72 -2.75
CA ILE A 57 -6.44 5.21 -4.12
C ILE A 57 -6.67 4.13 -5.17
N LEU A 58 -7.24 4.55 -6.30
CA LEU A 58 -7.30 3.71 -7.49
C LEU A 58 -5.98 3.83 -8.27
N VAL A 59 -5.50 2.70 -8.75
CA VAL A 59 -4.30 2.59 -9.58
C VAL A 59 -4.60 1.79 -10.85
N PRO A 60 -3.76 1.91 -11.90
CA PRO A 60 -3.88 1.04 -13.07
C PRO A 60 -3.75 -0.45 -12.68
N PRO A 61 -4.27 -1.40 -13.48
CA PRO A 61 -4.01 -2.82 -13.26
C PRO A 61 -2.51 -3.14 -13.40
N ALA A 62 -2.03 -4.17 -12.70
CA ALA A 62 -0.62 -4.60 -12.77
C ALA A 62 -0.17 -5.02 -14.18
N SER A 63 -1.11 -5.43 -15.04
CA SER A 63 -0.86 -5.73 -16.45
C SER A 63 -0.72 -4.50 -17.34
N SER A 64 -0.94 -3.30 -16.81
CA SER A 64 -0.81 -2.06 -17.56
C SER A 64 0.66 -1.73 -17.83
N ALA A 65 0.96 -1.32 -19.06
CA ALA A 65 2.32 -0.96 -19.46
C ALA A 65 2.90 0.24 -18.67
N ASN A 66 2.04 1.08 -18.08
CA ASN A 66 2.43 2.25 -17.28
C ASN A 66 2.36 2.01 -15.76
N TYR A 67 2.13 0.77 -15.31
CA TYR A 67 1.91 0.47 -13.90
C TYR A 67 3.10 0.87 -13.02
N THR A 68 4.30 0.41 -13.37
CA THR A 68 5.53 0.71 -12.62
C THR A 68 5.82 2.21 -12.59
N ASP A 69 5.71 2.89 -13.73
CA ASP A 69 5.95 4.34 -13.81
C ASP A 69 4.97 5.12 -12.94
N TYR A 70 3.69 4.72 -12.94
CA TYR A 70 2.67 5.31 -12.07
C TYR A 70 3.02 5.13 -10.59
N LEU A 71 3.44 3.93 -10.18
CA LEU A 71 3.86 3.67 -8.80
C LEU A 71 5.09 4.48 -8.41
N ILE A 72 6.09 4.62 -9.29
CA ILE A 72 7.29 5.43 -9.06
C ILE A 72 6.89 6.90 -8.86
N GLU A 73 6.05 7.45 -9.73
CA GLU A 73 5.58 8.83 -9.62
C GLU A 73 4.80 9.03 -8.31
N LEU A 74 3.85 8.14 -8.01
CA LEU A 74 3.09 8.15 -6.76
C LEU A 74 4.01 8.15 -5.54
N CYS A 75 5.00 7.25 -5.51
CA CYS A 75 5.94 7.15 -4.39
C CYS A 75 6.77 8.42 -4.22
N ARG A 76 7.19 9.05 -5.32
CA ARG A 76 7.92 10.33 -5.28
C ARG A 76 7.04 11.47 -4.80
N GLN A 77 5.80 11.56 -5.28
CA GLN A 77 4.86 12.61 -4.92
C GLN A 77 4.42 12.52 -3.46
N ARG A 78 4.25 11.30 -2.94
CA ARG A 78 3.79 11.03 -1.57
C ARG A 78 4.92 10.72 -0.58
N GLU A 79 6.18 10.79 -1.02
CA GLU A 79 7.36 10.46 -0.22
C GLU A 79 7.30 9.07 0.47
N VAL A 80 6.73 8.08 -0.23
CA VAL A 80 6.56 6.71 0.25
C VAL A 80 7.92 6.11 0.61
N LYS A 81 8.04 5.52 1.80
CA LYS A 81 9.28 4.90 2.29
C LYS A 81 9.41 3.43 1.96
N ALA A 82 8.28 2.73 1.85
CA ALA A 82 8.24 1.31 1.57
C ALA A 82 6.98 0.94 0.77
N ILE A 83 7.13 -0.02 -0.13
CA ILE A 83 6.03 -0.65 -0.86
C ILE A 83 5.87 -2.07 -0.33
N PHE A 84 4.65 -2.44 0.01
CA PHE A 84 4.23 -3.78 0.40
C PHE A 84 3.39 -4.37 -0.72
N VAL A 85 3.92 -5.39 -1.39
CA VAL A 85 3.26 -6.04 -2.53
C VAL A 85 2.18 -7.00 -2.04
N GLY A 86 0.94 -6.79 -2.49
CA GLY A 86 -0.21 -7.58 -2.08
C GLY A 86 -0.56 -8.76 -3.00
N SER A 87 0.08 -8.90 -4.16
CA SER A 87 -0.24 -9.96 -5.14
C SER A 87 1.01 -10.48 -5.85
N ASP A 88 1.06 -11.79 -6.10
CA ASP A 88 2.14 -12.44 -6.84
C ASP A 88 2.22 -11.93 -8.29
N ASP A 89 1.07 -11.57 -8.89
CA ASP A 89 0.98 -11.00 -10.25
C ASP A 89 1.75 -9.68 -10.39
N GLU A 90 1.95 -8.99 -9.28
CA GLU A 90 2.58 -7.68 -9.20
C GLU A 90 4.08 -7.78 -8.87
N LEU A 91 4.52 -8.93 -8.34
CA LEU A 91 5.85 -9.10 -7.77
C LEU A 91 6.95 -8.84 -8.80
N LEU A 92 6.87 -9.44 -9.99
CA LEU A 92 7.87 -9.26 -11.06
C LEU A 92 7.96 -7.82 -11.59
N THR A 93 6.89 -7.05 -11.41
CA THR A 93 6.77 -5.68 -11.91
C THR A 93 7.28 -4.65 -10.90
N VAL A 94 7.35 -5.03 -9.62
CA VAL A 94 7.63 -4.12 -8.48
C VAL A 94 8.89 -4.49 -7.70
N ALA A 95 9.28 -5.78 -7.63
CA ALA A 95 10.38 -6.30 -6.82
C ALA A 95 11.43 -7.04 -7.67
#